data_AF-A0A2U3ADD5-F1
#
_entry.id   AF-A0A2U3ADD5-F1
#
_cell.length_a   1.000
_cell.length_b   1.000
_cell.length_c   1.000
_cell.angle_alpha   90.00
_cell.angle_beta   90.00
_cell.angle_gamma   90.00
#
_symmetry.space_group_name_H-M   'P 1'
#
loop_
_entity.id
_entity.type
_entity.pdbx_description
1 polymer ?
#
loop_
_entity_poly.entity_id
_entity_poly.type
_entity_poly.pdbx_seq_one_letter_code
_entity_poly.pdbx_strand_id
1 'polypeptide(L)' 'MRDDAMTTIAEMPAGFADKVLSAQSTFRSVMDAMARPGSVQRVAASVGTPAGLMRGAAAIALTLFDHDTPI' A
#
# COMPACT_ATOMS: atom_id res chain seq x y z
N MET A 1 28.01 19.30 -24.48
CA MET A 1 26.93 18.36 -24.79
C MET A 1 26.35 17.96 -23.45
N ARG A 2 25.28 18.64 -23.01
CA ARG A 2 24.60 18.33 -21.75
C ARG A 2 23.63 17.20 -22.08
N ASP A 3 23.83 16.05 -21.45
CA ASP A 3 22.88 14.96 -21.48
C ASP A 3 21.58 15.48 -20.84
N ASP A 4 20.58 15.74 -21.68
CA ASP A 4 19.20 15.93 -21.27
C ASP A 4 18.81 14.66 -20.52
N ALA A 5 18.79 14.73 -19.19
CA ALA A 5 18.24 13.67 -18.37
C ALA A 5 16.77 13.55 -18.76
N MET A 6 16.48 12.58 -19.63
CA MET A 6 15.14 12.16 -20.01
C MET A 6 14.42 11.74 -18.72
N THR A 7 13.70 12.69 -18.11
CA THR A 7 12.83 12.46 -16.96
C THR A 7 11.87 11.36 -17.36
N THR A 8 12.19 10.13 -17.00
CA THR A 8 11.31 9.00 -17.18
C THR A 8 10.12 9.29 -16.28
N ILE A 9 8.94 9.46 -16.86
CA ILE A 9 7.72 9.53 -16.05
C ILE A 9 7.64 8.19 -15.33
N ALA A 10 7.88 8.20 -14.02
CA ALA A 10 7.68 7.02 -13.21
C ALA A 10 6.18 6.70 -13.30
N GLU A 11 5.84 5.60 -13.96
CA GLU A 11 4.46 5.11 -13.97
C GLU A 11 4.03 4.87 -12.53
N MET A 12 2.92 5.49 -12.14
CA MET A 12 2.38 5.34 -10.81
C MET A 12 1.85 3.91 -10.67
N PRO A 13 2.34 3.12 -9.70
CA PRO A 13 1.86 1.76 -9.52
C PRO A 13 0.35 1.75 -9.27
N ALA A 14 -0.35 0.80 -9.89
CA ALA A 14 -1.78 0.64 -9.66
C ALA A 14 -2.05 0.31 -8.18
N GLY A 15 -3.10 0.93 -7.62
CA GLY A 15 -3.63 0.60 -6.30
C GLY A 15 -4.38 -0.73 -6.28
N PHE A 16 -5.38 -0.86 -5.40
CA PHE A 16 -6.23 -2.06 -5.36
C PHE A 16 -7.02 -2.26 -6.66
N ALA A 17 -7.09 -3.51 -7.13
CA ALA A 17 -7.95 -3.92 -8.24
C ALA A 17 -9.44 -3.76 -7.88
N ASP A 18 -9.84 -4.25 -6.70
CA ASP A 18 -11.14 -3.95 -6.08
C ASP A 18 -10.90 -3.02 -4.89
N LYS A 19 -11.20 -1.73 -5.07
CA LYS A 19 -10.94 -0.69 -4.07
C LYS A 19 -11.60 -0.97 -2.73
N VAL A 20 -12.86 -1.44 -2.75
CA VAL A 20 -13.67 -1.56 -1.54
C VAL A 20 -13.33 -2.84 -0.81
N LEU A 21 -13.40 -4.00 -1.49
CA LEU A 21 -13.16 -5.28 -0.82
C LEU A 21 -11.71 -5.44 -0.35
N SER A 22 -10.76 -4.91 -1.12
CA SER A 22 -9.34 -4.99 -0.75
C SER A 22 -9.00 -4.10 0.44
N ALA A 23 -9.53 -2.87 0.49
CA ALA A 23 -9.34 -1.99 1.64
C ALA A 23 -10.00 -2.58 2.89
N GLN A 24 -11.25 -3.06 2.80
CA GLN A 24 -11.96 -3.66 3.94
C GLN A 24 -11.27 -4.91 4.49
N SER A 25 -10.80 -5.81 3.62
CA SER A 25 -10.07 -7.01 4.05
C SER A 25 -8.71 -6.68 4.68
N THR A 26 -8.01 -5.67 4.15
CA THR A 26 -6.76 -5.17 4.72
C THR A 26 -6.99 -4.54 6.08
N PHE A 27 -8.01 -3.68 6.21
CA PHE A 27 -8.39 -3.05 7.47
C PHE A 27 -8.70 -4.10 8.55
N ARG A 28 -9.49 -5.13 8.21
CA ARG A 28 -9.77 -6.25 9.12
C ARG A 28 -8.50 -6.96 9.59
N SER A 29 -7.57 -7.23 8.66
CA SER A 29 -6.29 -7.87 9.00
C SER A 29 -5.46 -7.02 9.98
N VAL A 30 -5.46 -5.70 9.81
CA VAL A 30 -4.80 -4.76 10.73
C VAL A 30 -5.49 -4.77 12.09
N MET A 31 -6.82 -4.65 12.12
CA MET A 31 -7.60 -4.69 13.35
C MET A 31 -7.41 -6.00 14.12
N ASP A 32 -7.38 -7.14 13.43
CA ASP A 32 -7.14 -8.45 14.05
C ASP A 32 -5.73 -8.54 14.64
N ALA A 33 -4.72 -7.97 13.96
CA ALA A 33 -3.34 -7.93 14.45
C ALA A 33 -3.22 -7.04 15.70
N MET A 34 -3.90 -5.88 15.69
CA MET A 34 -3.92 -4.95 16.82
C MET A 34 -4.68 -5.51 18.03
N ALA A 35 -5.80 -6.18 17.79
CA ALA A 35 -6.61 -6.80 18.84
C ALA A 35 -5.91 -8.01 19.48
N ARG A 36 -4.95 -8.63 18.77
CA ARG A 36 -4.22 -9.83 19.21
C ARG A 36 -2.72 -9.67 19.00
N PRO A 37 -2.04 -8.85 19.82
CA PRO A 37 -0.61 -8.61 19.70
C PRO A 37 0.19 -9.92 19.70
N GLY A 38 1.21 -9.98 18.85
CA GLY A 38 2.04 -11.19 18.64
C GLY A 38 1.46 -12.20 17.63
N SER A 39 0.22 -12.03 17.18
CA SER A 39 -0.31 -12.81 16.05
C SER A 39 0.13 -12.24 14.70
N VAL A 40 0.50 -13.12 13.77
CA VAL A 40 0.81 -12.72 12.39
C VAL A 40 -0.45 -12.80 11.55
N GLN A 41 -0.92 -11.64 11.06
CA GLN A 41 -2.06 -11.57 10.14
C GLN A 41 -1.59 -11.41 8.70
N ARG A 42 -2.31 -12.06 7.77
CA ARG A 42 -2.01 -12.00 6.33
C ARG A 42 -2.83 -10.90 5.66
N VAL A 43 -2.14 -9.95 5.04
CA VAL A 43 -2.76 -9.04 4.07
C VAL A 43 -2.84 -9.75 2.72
N ALA A 44 -4.04 -10.13 2.30
CA ALA A 44 -4.27 -10.91 1.06
C ALA A 44 -4.34 -10.04 -0.20
N ALA A 45 -4.68 -8.75 -0.05
CA ALA A 45 -4.83 -7.85 -1.18
C ALA A 45 -3.50 -7.62 -1.91
N SER A 46 -3.51 -7.81 -3.23
CA SER A 46 -2.36 -7.55 -4.08
C SER A 46 -2.41 -6.13 -4.63
N VAL A 47 -1.30 -5.39 -4.48
CA VAL A 47 -1.14 -4.03 -4.99
C VAL A 47 0.20 -3.87 -5.70
N GLY A 48 0.24 -2.93 -6.64
CA GLY A 48 1.51 -2.38 -7.12
C GLY A 48 2.21 -1.65 -5.97
N THR A 49 3.54 -1.68 -5.95
CA THR A 49 4.32 -0.99 -4.92
C THR A 49 5.56 -0.36 -5.57
N PRO A 50 5.95 0.86 -5.17
CA PRO A 50 7.23 1.43 -5.55
C PRO A 50 8.40 0.53 -5.12
N ALA A 51 9.51 0.64 -5.83
CA ALA A 51 10.73 -0.07 -5.46
C ALA A 51 11.15 0.29 -4.02
N GLY A 52 11.48 -0.73 -3.22
CA GLY A 52 11.88 -0.57 -1.81
C GLY A 52 10.73 -0.59 -0.79
N LEU A 53 9.46 -0.51 -1.21
CA LEU A 53 8.32 -0.62 -0.31
C LEU A 53 7.73 -2.04 -0.31
N MET A 54 7.51 -2.60 0.88
CA MET A 54 6.87 -3.90 1.06
C MET A 54 5.40 -3.84 0.59
N ARG A 55 4.93 -4.86 -0.14
CA ARG A 55 3.54 -4.93 -0.62
C ARG A 55 2.50 -4.80 0.49
N GLY A 56 2.75 -5.43 1.64
CA GLY A 56 1.86 -5.32 2.80
C GLY A 56 1.77 -3.88 3.34
N ALA A 57 2.90 -3.17 3.41
CA ALA A 57 2.93 -1.77 3.82
C ALA A 57 2.19 -0.87 2.82
N ALA A 58 2.37 -1.10 1.52
CA ALA A 58 1.64 -0.39 0.48
C ALA A 58 0.12 -0.60 0.58
N ALA A 59 -0.33 -1.84 0.81
CA ALA A 59 -1.75 -2.15 1.01
C ALA A 59 -2.32 -1.47 2.27
N ILE A 60 -1.57 -1.45 3.38
CA ILE A 60 -1.97 -0.75 4.61
C ILE A 60 -2.07 0.76 4.36
N ALA A 61 -1.09 1.36 3.68
CA ALA A 61 -1.11 2.78 3.33
C ALA A 61 -2.32 3.12 2.45
N LEU A 62 -2.59 2.33 1.41
CA LEU A 62 -3.78 2.50 0.55
C LEU A 62 -5.12 2.32 1.29
N THR A 63 -5.10 1.70 2.47
CA THR A 63 -6.30 1.45 3.28
C THR A 63 -6.51 2.52 4.34
N LEU A 64 -5.44 3.00 4.96
CA LEU A 64 -5.50 3.84 6.16
C LEU A 64 -5.10 5.29 5.92
N PHE A 65 -4.27 5.56 4.92
CA PHE A 65 -3.76 6.92 4.71
C PHE A 65 -4.71 7.67 3.78
N ASP A 66 -4.96 8.91 4.16
CA ASP A 66 -5.70 9.88 3.39
C ASP A 66 -5.10 11.27 3.63
N HIS A 67 -5.79 12.31 3.14
CA HIS A 67 -5.38 13.70 3.32
C HIS A 67 -5.30 14.18 4.77
N ASP A 68 -5.94 13.48 5.71
CA ASP A 68 -5.98 13.83 7.14
C ASP A 68 -4.92 13.06 7.94
N THR A 69 -4.08 12.26 7.27
CA THR A 69 -3.04 11.43 7.87
C THR A 69 -1.63 11.92 7.48
N PRO A 70 -0.99 12.82 8.24
CA PRO A 70 0.38 13.28 7.96
C PRO A 70 1.41 12.14 8.04
N ILE A 71 2.36 12.11 7.11
CA ILE A 71 3.40 11.08 6.95
C ILE A 71 4.80 11.69 7.04
#